data_AF-D2VTN3-F1
#
_entry.id   AF-D2VTN3-F1
#
_cell.length_a   1.000
_cell.length_b   1.000
_cell.length_c   1.000
_cell.angle_alpha   90.00
_cell.angle_beta   90.00
_cell.angle_gamma   90.00
#
_symmetry.space_group_name_H-M   'P 1'
#
loop_
_entity.id
_entity.type
_entity.pdbx_description
1 polymer ?
#
loop_
_entity_poly.entity_id
_entity_poly.type
_entity_poly.pdbx_seq_one_letter_code
_entity_poly.pdbx_strand_id
1 'polypeptide(L)'
;MRNLTGLDICFNRNHGNDEMDQLIALDISFNSIDNNRIKIISGMKNLTKLRCFANDFNLEGIKSLVSMKNITNLGIGPNKIGTAETKALSEMKQLTALDLRCNYITMEGAQYISELHNLPELFINQIPLVVKEPIGLATLNDITAEGAQLISSMDSLTFLSIGQNNISSLGAKFIGNGLRNLRTLDIHNNTIDLEGVQAICKLII
;
A
#
# COMPACT_ATOMS: atom_id res chain seq x y z
N MET A 1 -11.90 -21.60 3.69
CA MET A 1 -10.92 -20.89 2.82
C MET A 1 -10.40 -21.91 1.82
N ARG A 2 -10.76 -21.80 0.54
CA ARG A 2 -10.17 -22.67 -0.49
C ARG A 2 -8.74 -22.17 -0.72
N ASN A 3 -7.75 -23.02 -0.43
CA ASN A 3 -6.37 -22.79 -0.83
C ASN A 3 -6.32 -22.84 -2.36
N LEU A 4 -6.27 -21.67 -2.99
CA LEU A 4 -6.15 -21.51 -4.44
C LEU A 4 -4.66 -21.45 -4.83
N THR A 5 -3.86 -22.41 -4.38
CA THR A 5 -2.41 -22.49 -4.62
C THR A 5 -2.05 -22.86 -6.07
N GLY A 6 -2.92 -22.56 -7.01
CA GLY A 6 -2.82 -22.91 -8.42
C GLY A 6 -3.86 -22.16 -9.22
N LEU A 7 -3.81 -20.82 -9.18
CA LEU A 7 -4.60 -19.99 -10.07
C LEU A 7 -3.98 -20.08 -11.48
N ASP A 8 -4.32 -21.14 -12.20
CA ASP A 8 -4.15 -21.20 -13.65
C ASP A 8 -5.27 -20.37 -14.29
N ILE A 9 -5.16 -19.05 -14.12
CA ILE A 9 -6.09 -18.03 -14.64
C ILE A 9 -6.19 -18.10 -16.18
N CYS A 10 -5.23 -18.77 -16.81
CA CYS A 10 -5.17 -19.03 -18.25
C CYS A 10 -6.07 -20.20 -18.65
N PHE A 11 -6.15 -21.26 -17.84
CA PHE A 11 -6.94 -22.46 -18.13
C PHE A 11 -8.45 -22.24 -18.00
N ASN A 12 -8.88 -21.34 -17.12
CA ASN A 12 -10.31 -21.07 -16.87
C ASN A 12 -10.99 -20.18 -17.92
N ARG A 13 -10.30 -19.74 -18.98
CA ARG A 13 -10.97 -19.05 -20.12
C ARG A 13 -11.85 -19.98 -20.96
N ASN A 14 -11.70 -21.30 -20.82
CA ASN A 14 -12.39 -22.30 -21.64
C ASN A 14 -13.65 -22.88 -20.99
N HIS A 15 -13.96 -22.50 -19.74
CA HIS A 15 -15.20 -22.81 -19.05
C HIS A 15 -15.83 -21.47 -18.66
N GLY A 16 -17.13 -21.27 -18.91
CA GLY A 16 -17.81 -19.97 -18.83
C GLY A 16 -17.40 -19.14 -17.60
N ASN A 17 -17.12 -17.85 -17.83
CA ASN A 17 -16.63 -16.86 -16.86
C ASN A 17 -17.50 -16.68 -15.59
N ASP A 18 -18.67 -17.33 -15.53
CA ASP A 18 -19.72 -17.08 -14.54
C ASP A 18 -19.30 -17.37 -13.09
N GLU A 19 -18.36 -18.29 -12.84
CA GLU A 19 -17.87 -18.59 -11.49
C GLU A 19 -16.80 -17.59 -10.99
N MET A 20 -15.94 -17.08 -11.89
CA MET A 20 -14.92 -16.08 -11.53
C MET A 20 -15.52 -14.69 -11.32
N ASP A 21 -16.67 -14.43 -11.93
CA ASP A 21 -17.46 -13.21 -11.72
C ASP A 21 -18.07 -13.13 -10.31
N GLN A 22 -18.02 -14.18 -9.48
CA GLN A 22 -18.48 -14.09 -8.08
C GLN A 22 -17.39 -13.68 -7.08
N LEU A 23 -16.12 -13.65 -7.50
CA LEU A 23 -15.03 -13.34 -6.59
C LEU A 23 -15.02 -11.85 -6.22
N ILE A 24 -15.18 -11.59 -4.92
CA ILE A 24 -15.13 -10.25 -4.32
C ILE A 24 -13.75 -9.95 -3.72
N ALA A 25 -13.03 -10.97 -3.29
CA ALA A 25 -11.72 -10.86 -2.66
C ALA A 25 -10.77 -11.93 -3.21
N LEU A 26 -9.55 -11.51 -3.53
CA LEU A 26 -8.52 -12.37 -4.09
C LEU A 26 -7.16 -12.09 -3.43
N ASP A 27 -6.45 -13.16 -3.09
CA ASP A 27 -5.05 -13.11 -2.64
C ASP A 27 -4.19 -13.96 -3.58
N ILE A 28 -3.26 -13.31 -4.26
CA ILE A 28 -2.28 -13.89 -5.20
C ILE A 28 -0.84 -13.59 -4.74
N SER A 29 -0.66 -13.28 -3.47
CA SER A 29 0.65 -12.92 -2.92
C SER A 29 1.62 -14.11 -3.05
N PHE A 30 2.90 -13.84 -3.32
CA PHE A 30 3.97 -14.87 -3.41
C PHE A 30 3.77 -15.90 -4.52
N ASN A 31 3.36 -15.48 -5.73
CA ASN A 31 3.06 -16.38 -6.86
C ASN A 31 3.84 -16.06 -8.16
N SER A 32 4.88 -15.22 -8.12
CA SER A 32 5.64 -14.80 -9.31
C SER A 32 4.74 -14.31 -10.46
N ILE A 33 3.70 -13.55 -10.12
CA ILE A 33 2.78 -12.94 -11.08
C ILE A 33 3.52 -11.83 -11.82
N ASP A 34 3.66 -11.96 -13.14
CA ASP A 34 4.25 -10.97 -14.03
C ASP A 34 3.21 -9.98 -14.60
N ASN A 35 3.68 -9.03 -15.44
CA ASN A 35 2.82 -8.06 -16.11
C ASN A 35 1.68 -8.70 -16.94
N ASN A 36 1.95 -9.84 -17.57
CA ASN A 36 0.95 -10.51 -18.39
C ASN A 36 -0.16 -11.09 -17.53
N ARG A 37 0.20 -11.76 -16.43
CA ARG A 37 -0.75 -12.39 -15.50
C ARG A 37 -1.56 -11.35 -14.74
N ILE A 38 -0.94 -10.28 -14.23
CA ILE A 38 -1.68 -9.23 -13.51
C ILE A 38 -2.67 -8.48 -14.42
N LYS A 39 -2.34 -8.34 -15.71
CA LYS A 39 -3.25 -7.78 -16.72
C LYS A 39 -4.48 -8.67 -16.98
N ILE A 40 -4.34 -9.98 -16.84
CA ILE A 40 -5.49 -10.90 -16.89
C ILE A 40 -6.37 -10.72 -15.64
N ILE A 41 -5.73 -10.66 -14.46
CA ILE A 41 -6.42 -10.45 -13.18
C ILE A 41 -7.16 -9.11 -13.14
N SER A 42 -6.60 -8.05 -13.74
CA SER A 42 -7.27 -6.75 -13.82
C SER A 42 -8.58 -6.76 -14.63
N GLY A 43 -8.84 -7.83 -15.38
CA GLY A 43 -10.13 -8.05 -16.05
C GLY A 43 -11.25 -8.54 -15.13
N MET A 44 -10.96 -8.93 -13.88
CA MET A 44 -11.94 -9.43 -12.92
C MET A 44 -12.78 -8.27 -12.35
N LYS A 45 -14.00 -8.11 -12.89
CA LYS A 45 -14.81 -6.89 -12.68
C LYS A 45 -15.42 -6.78 -11.29
N ASN A 46 -15.62 -7.87 -10.58
CA ASN A 46 -16.33 -7.88 -9.29
C ASN A 46 -15.40 -7.85 -8.07
N LEU A 47 -14.07 -7.87 -8.28
CA LEU A 47 -13.13 -7.76 -7.18
C LEU A 47 -13.20 -6.38 -6.52
N THR A 48 -13.34 -6.40 -5.20
CA THR A 48 -13.23 -5.22 -4.33
C THR A 48 -11.98 -5.27 -3.45
N LYS A 49 -11.43 -6.47 -3.22
CA LYS A 49 -10.22 -6.67 -2.40
C LYS A 49 -9.19 -7.47 -3.17
N LEU A 50 -7.97 -6.94 -3.29
CA LEU A 50 -6.85 -7.62 -3.93
C LEU A 50 -5.60 -7.53 -3.04
N ARG A 51 -5.00 -8.69 -2.76
CA ARG A 51 -3.64 -8.79 -2.22
C ARG A 51 -2.74 -9.44 -3.24
N CYS A 52 -1.66 -8.77 -3.60
CA CYS A 52 -0.71 -9.22 -4.60
C CYS A 52 0.74 -9.01 -4.16
N PHE A 53 1.01 -9.15 -2.86
CA PHE A 53 2.33 -8.96 -2.27
C PHE A 53 3.39 -9.88 -2.89
N ALA A 54 4.63 -9.41 -3.01
CA ALA A 54 5.78 -10.20 -3.44
C ALA A 54 5.55 -10.96 -4.77
N ASN A 55 5.39 -10.21 -5.85
CA ASN A 55 5.24 -10.68 -7.22
C ASN A 55 6.23 -9.96 -8.16
N ASP A 56 6.19 -10.30 -9.45
CA ASP A 56 7.22 -9.95 -10.43
C ASP A 56 6.67 -9.01 -11.54
N PHE A 57 5.72 -8.14 -11.20
CA PHE A 57 5.20 -7.12 -12.11
C PHE A 57 5.84 -5.74 -11.83
N ASN A 58 5.88 -4.89 -12.85
CA ASN A 58 6.46 -3.54 -12.78
C ASN A 58 5.39 -2.45 -13.02
N LEU A 59 5.80 -1.22 -13.32
CA LEU A 59 4.91 -0.10 -13.61
C LEU A 59 3.79 -0.42 -14.63
N GLU A 60 4.04 -1.26 -15.64
CA GLU A 60 2.99 -1.67 -16.59
C GLU A 60 1.92 -2.54 -15.92
N GLY A 61 2.34 -3.44 -15.02
CA GLY A 61 1.43 -4.19 -14.17
C GLY A 61 0.61 -3.29 -13.25
N ILE A 62 1.23 -2.27 -12.65
CA ILE A 62 0.54 -1.25 -11.83
C ILE A 62 -0.52 -0.51 -12.65
N LYS A 63 -0.19 -0.07 -13.86
CA LYS A 63 -1.15 0.59 -14.76
C LYS A 63 -2.34 -0.32 -15.09
N SER A 64 -2.12 -1.64 -15.16
CA SER A 64 -3.22 -2.60 -15.31
C SER A 64 -4.11 -2.63 -14.07
N LEU A 65 -3.54 -2.61 -12.86
CA LEU A 65 -4.29 -2.55 -11.60
C LEU A 65 -5.12 -1.27 -11.44
N VAL A 66 -4.59 -0.12 -11.89
CA VAL A 66 -5.29 1.18 -11.85
C VAL A 66 -6.60 1.20 -12.66
N SER A 67 -6.74 0.28 -13.62
CA SER A 67 -7.99 0.11 -14.39
C SER A 67 -9.12 -0.55 -13.58
N MET A 68 -8.81 -1.18 -12.45
CA MET A 68 -9.78 -1.91 -11.61
C MET A 68 -10.58 -0.96 -10.71
N LYS A 69 -11.60 -0.30 -11.28
CA LYS A 69 -12.38 0.75 -10.60
C LYS A 69 -13.22 0.30 -9.41
N ASN A 70 -13.41 -1.00 -9.21
CA ASN A 70 -14.17 -1.55 -8.08
C ASN A 70 -13.29 -1.92 -6.87
N ILE A 71 -11.96 -1.90 -7.00
CA ILE A 71 -11.06 -2.23 -5.89
C ILE A 71 -11.09 -1.12 -4.85
N THR A 72 -11.47 -1.47 -3.63
CA THR A 72 -11.49 -0.59 -2.45
C THR A 72 -10.44 -0.98 -1.41
N ASN A 73 -9.93 -2.22 -1.41
CA ASN A 73 -8.80 -2.64 -0.56
C ASN A 73 -7.69 -3.24 -1.43
N LEU A 74 -6.54 -2.57 -1.47
CA LEU A 74 -5.38 -3.02 -2.26
C LEU A 74 -4.17 -3.22 -1.37
N GLY A 75 -3.62 -4.44 -1.40
CA GLY A 75 -2.32 -4.76 -0.83
C GLY A 75 -1.32 -5.15 -1.89
N ILE A 76 -0.21 -4.40 -1.97
CA ILE A 76 0.79 -4.53 -3.03
C ILE A 76 2.23 -4.53 -2.52
N GLY A 77 2.50 -4.29 -1.24
CA GLY A 77 3.86 -4.38 -0.69
C GLY A 77 4.31 -5.79 -0.25
N PRO A 78 5.50 -6.31 -0.65
CA PRO A 78 6.57 -5.68 -1.45
C PRO A 78 6.41 -5.94 -2.96
N ASN A 79 6.55 -4.92 -3.81
CA ASN A 79 6.57 -5.05 -5.29
C ASN A 79 7.40 -3.96 -5.97
N LYS A 80 8.45 -3.50 -5.30
CA LYS A 80 9.34 -2.47 -5.85
C LYS A 80 8.64 -1.15 -6.23
N ILE A 81 7.61 -0.77 -5.48
CA ILE A 81 6.85 0.46 -5.74
C ILE A 81 7.71 1.69 -5.39
N GLY A 82 8.01 2.53 -6.37
CA GLY A 82 8.66 3.82 -6.19
C GLY A 82 7.78 4.97 -6.68
N THR A 83 8.38 6.12 -6.97
CA THR A 83 7.67 7.37 -7.32
C THR A 83 6.73 7.23 -8.53
N ALA A 84 7.17 6.52 -9.59
CA ALA A 84 6.37 6.36 -10.80
C ALA A 84 5.14 5.49 -10.55
N GLU A 85 5.31 4.44 -9.76
CA GLU A 85 4.24 3.52 -9.38
C GLU A 85 3.27 4.17 -8.41
N THR A 86 3.74 4.92 -7.40
CA THR A 86 2.86 5.69 -6.49
C THR A 86 2.06 6.75 -7.24
N LYS A 87 2.65 7.39 -8.26
CA LYS A 87 1.92 8.32 -9.13
C LYS A 87 0.78 7.63 -9.87
N ALA A 88 1.00 6.43 -10.40
CA ALA A 88 -0.07 5.68 -11.05
C ALA A 88 -1.15 5.24 -10.03
N LEU A 89 -0.73 4.74 -8.86
CA LEU A 89 -1.64 4.33 -7.80
C LEU A 89 -2.48 5.49 -7.23
N SER A 90 -2.00 6.73 -7.30
CA SER A 90 -2.77 7.90 -6.82
C SER A 90 -4.06 8.11 -7.61
N GLU A 91 -4.21 7.52 -8.80
CA GLU A 91 -5.44 7.56 -9.60
C GLU A 91 -6.57 6.70 -9.01
N MET A 92 -6.27 5.77 -8.09
CA MET A 92 -7.25 4.88 -7.45
C MET A 92 -7.96 5.57 -6.27
N LYS A 93 -8.64 6.70 -6.54
CA LYS A 93 -9.30 7.56 -5.53
C LYS A 93 -10.42 6.88 -4.74
N GLN A 94 -10.88 5.70 -5.18
CA GLN A 94 -11.91 4.90 -4.52
C GLN A 94 -11.38 4.02 -3.37
N LEU A 95 -10.06 3.97 -3.16
CA LEU A 95 -9.46 3.11 -2.13
C LEU A 95 -9.87 3.52 -0.71
N THR A 96 -10.17 2.50 0.08
CA THR A 96 -10.46 2.57 1.53
C THR A 96 -9.37 1.91 2.37
N ALA A 97 -8.50 1.11 1.76
CA ALA A 97 -7.26 0.66 2.38
C ALA A 97 -6.19 0.47 1.32
N LEU A 98 -5.00 0.99 1.59
CA LEU A 98 -3.84 0.84 0.72
C LEU A 98 -2.64 0.36 1.54
N ASP A 99 -2.14 -0.82 1.18
CA ASP A 99 -1.00 -1.46 1.82
C ASP A 99 0.20 -1.54 0.87
N LEU A 100 1.17 -0.68 1.17
CA LEU A 100 2.40 -0.38 0.44
C LEU A 100 3.65 -0.72 1.27
N ARG A 101 3.53 -1.63 2.23
CA ARG A 101 4.65 -2.00 3.10
C ARG A 101 5.85 -2.54 2.32
N CYS A 102 7.07 -2.29 2.82
CA CYS A 102 8.29 -2.84 2.22
C CYS A 102 8.47 -2.51 0.71
N ASN A 103 8.41 -1.24 0.35
CA ASN A 103 8.64 -0.75 -1.02
C ASN A 103 9.79 0.27 -1.06
N TYR A 104 9.88 1.12 -2.09
CA TYR A 104 10.89 2.18 -2.23
C TYR A 104 10.26 3.56 -2.19
N ILE A 105 9.33 3.78 -1.26
CA ILE A 105 8.58 5.03 -1.19
C ILE A 105 9.42 6.08 -0.47
N THR A 106 9.77 7.13 -1.20
CA THR A 106 10.45 8.34 -0.71
C THR A 106 9.45 9.48 -0.48
N MET A 107 9.93 10.69 -0.19
CA MET A 107 9.08 11.89 -0.09
C MET A 107 8.30 12.18 -1.39
N GLU A 108 8.88 11.94 -2.57
CA GLU A 108 8.20 12.12 -3.86
C GLU A 108 7.05 11.11 -4.04
N GLY A 109 7.24 9.88 -3.55
CA GLY A 109 6.16 8.90 -3.52
C GLY A 109 5.05 9.29 -2.54
N ALA A 110 5.42 9.80 -1.36
CA ALA A 110 4.49 10.32 -0.36
C ALA A 110 3.64 11.48 -0.90
N GLN A 111 4.20 12.33 -1.76
CA GLN A 111 3.44 13.40 -2.43
C GLN A 111 2.25 12.83 -3.22
N TYR A 112 2.47 11.80 -4.04
CA TYR A 112 1.38 11.18 -4.80
C TYR A 112 0.39 10.42 -3.91
N ILE A 113 0.88 9.75 -2.86
CA ILE A 113 0.00 9.07 -1.88
C ILE A 113 -0.93 10.09 -1.19
N SER A 114 -0.43 11.28 -0.88
CA SER A 114 -1.21 12.34 -0.21
C SER A 114 -2.41 12.84 -1.03
N GLU A 115 -2.42 12.60 -2.34
CA GLU A 115 -3.55 12.93 -3.21
C GLU A 115 -4.75 11.97 -3.01
N LEU A 116 -4.59 10.85 -2.28
CA LEU A 116 -5.67 9.93 -1.94
C LEU A 116 -6.47 10.48 -0.74
N HIS A 117 -7.06 11.67 -0.89
CA HIS A 117 -7.65 12.45 0.20
C HIS A 117 -8.77 11.75 0.99
N ASN A 118 -9.37 10.69 0.43
CA ASN A 118 -10.45 9.92 1.05
C ASN A 118 -9.99 8.59 1.67
N LEU A 119 -8.69 8.28 1.65
CA LEU A 119 -8.15 7.01 2.15
C LEU A 119 -8.15 6.96 3.69
N PRO A 120 -8.92 6.05 4.32
CA PRO A 120 -8.95 5.88 5.77
C PRO A 120 -7.79 5.06 6.33
N GLU A 121 -7.27 4.07 5.61
CA GLU A 121 -6.24 3.16 6.08
C GLU A 121 -5.02 3.14 5.15
N LEU A 122 -3.85 3.51 5.69
CA LEU A 122 -2.58 3.52 4.97
C LEU A 122 -1.52 2.72 5.73
N PHE A 123 -0.91 1.75 5.04
CA PHE A 123 0.22 0.98 5.53
C PHE A 123 1.43 1.22 4.63
N ILE A 124 2.45 1.88 5.16
CA ILE A 124 3.72 2.22 4.49
C ILE A 124 4.91 1.92 5.39
N ASN A 125 4.69 1.16 6.46
CA ASN A 125 5.75 0.68 7.33
C ASN A 125 6.61 -0.38 6.64
N GLN A 126 7.75 -0.67 7.22
CA GLN A 126 8.49 -1.89 6.90
C GLN A 126 8.09 -2.97 7.90
N ILE A 127 8.09 -4.22 7.44
CA ILE A 127 8.06 -5.40 8.29
C ILE A 127 9.31 -6.22 7.96
N PRO A 128 9.88 -6.96 8.93
CA PRO A 128 10.82 -8.01 8.61
C PRO A 128 10.06 -9.11 7.89
N LEU A 129 9.98 -9.01 6.57
CA LEU A 129 9.55 -10.15 5.77
C LEU A 129 10.61 -11.24 5.95
N VAL A 130 10.18 -12.43 6.35
CA VAL A 130 10.96 -13.66 6.18
C VAL A 130 10.94 -13.99 4.70
N VAL A 131 11.61 -13.17 3.90
CA VAL A 131 11.86 -13.45 2.49
C VAL A 131 12.91 -14.54 2.42
N LYS A 132 12.65 -15.55 1.59
CA LYS A 132 13.57 -16.67 1.33
C LYS A 132 14.91 -16.20 0.76
N GLU A 133 14.96 -15.00 0.19
CA GLU A 133 16.15 -14.39 -0.37
C GLU A 133 16.46 -13.07 0.36
N PRO A 134 17.74 -12.74 0.61
CA PRO A 134 18.12 -11.43 1.11
C PRO A 134 17.75 -10.40 0.05
N ILE A 135 16.60 -9.74 0.23
CA ILE A 135 16.34 -8.52 -0.50
C ILE A 135 17.35 -7.51 0.05
N GLY A 136 18.28 -7.06 -0.79
CA GLY A 136 19.34 -6.16 -0.36
C GLY A 136 18.80 -4.96 0.44
N LEU A 137 19.63 -4.42 1.33
CA LEU A 137 19.33 -3.28 2.22
C LEU A 137 18.77 -2.02 1.52
N ALA A 138 18.75 -1.98 0.19
CA ALA A 138 18.27 -0.89 -0.63
C ALA A 138 16.73 -0.82 -0.79
N THR A 139 15.95 -1.73 -0.19
CA THR A 139 14.55 -2.00 -0.57
C THR A 139 13.49 -1.56 0.42
N LEU A 140 13.68 -0.36 0.96
CA LEU A 140 12.98 0.08 2.14
C LEU A 140 12.35 1.46 1.91
N ASN A 141 11.13 1.64 2.41
CA ASN A 141 10.48 2.93 2.41
C ASN A 141 11.33 3.89 3.25
N ASP A 142 11.52 5.12 2.76
CA ASP A 142 12.29 6.16 3.43
C ASP A 142 11.46 7.43 3.51
N ILE A 143 10.41 7.35 4.32
CA ILE A 143 9.57 8.51 4.60
C ILE A 143 10.27 9.38 5.63
N THR A 144 10.75 10.54 5.19
CA THR A 144 11.36 11.58 6.04
C THR A 144 10.30 12.45 6.72
N ALA A 145 10.74 13.49 7.45
CA ALA A 145 9.85 14.49 8.01
C ALA A 145 8.97 15.17 6.94
N GLU A 146 9.53 15.45 5.77
CA GLU A 146 8.84 16.06 4.62
C GLU A 146 7.77 15.14 4.05
N GLY A 147 8.07 13.84 3.92
CA GLY A 147 7.07 12.85 3.53
C GLY A 147 5.94 12.72 4.57
N ALA A 148 6.28 12.76 5.86
CA ALA A 148 5.30 12.79 6.95
C ALA A 148 4.43 14.06 6.90
N GLN A 149 5.00 15.21 6.53
CA GLN A 149 4.25 16.45 6.34
C GLN A 149 3.18 16.30 5.26
N LEU A 150 3.55 15.72 4.12
CA LEU A 150 2.62 15.49 3.01
C LEU A 150 1.48 14.55 3.44
N ILE A 151 1.82 13.43 4.08
CA ILE A 151 0.83 12.47 4.60
C ILE A 151 -0.06 13.10 5.67
N SER A 152 0.46 14.02 6.49
CA SER A 152 -0.32 14.69 7.54
C SER A 152 -1.48 15.56 7.04
N SER A 153 -1.55 15.81 5.72
CA SER A 153 -2.69 16.49 5.08
C SER A 153 -3.86 15.57 4.70
N MET A 154 -3.72 14.25 4.88
CA MET A 154 -4.74 13.27 4.55
C MET A 154 -5.78 13.17 5.69
N ASP A 155 -6.67 14.16 5.78
CA ASP A 155 -7.62 14.32 6.89
C ASP A 155 -8.56 13.12 7.11
N SER A 156 -8.76 12.25 6.11
CA SER A 156 -9.60 11.06 6.23
C SER A 156 -8.91 9.87 6.92
N LEU A 157 -7.58 9.92 7.13
CA LEU A 157 -6.85 8.82 7.76
C LEU A 157 -7.35 8.58 9.19
N THR A 158 -7.74 7.34 9.44
CA THR A 158 -8.09 6.80 10.76
C THR A 158 -7.06 5.79 11.24
N PHE A 159 -6.33 5.16 10.30
CA PHE A 159 -5.25 4.23 10.57
C PHE A 159 -4.02 4.61 9.73
N LEU A 160 -2.88 4.80 10.39
CA LEU A 160 -1.59 5.02 9.74
C LEU A 160 -0.55 4.10 10.36
N SER A 161 0.04 3.24 9.53
CA SER A 161 1.25 2.49 9.89
C SER A 161 2.42 2.94 9.03
N ILE A 162 3.39 3.58 9.67
CA ILE A 162 4.57 4.21 9.05
C ILE A 162 5.85 3.89 9.84
N GLY A 163 5.82 2.84 10.65
CA GLY A 163 6.99 2.33 11.38
C GLY A 163 8.15 1.90 10.47
N GLN A 164 9.37 1.87 11.01
CA GLN A 164 10.61 1.66 10.27
C GLN A 164 10.73 2.64 9.11
N ASN A 165 10.84 3.94 9.39
CA ASN A 165 11.09 4.99 8.39
C ASN A 165 12.06 6.03 9.01
N ASN A 166 12.20 7.20 8.39
CA ASN A 166 13.06 8.28 8.88
C ASN A 166 12.25 9.53 9.28
N ILE A 167 11.10 9.33 9.95
CA ILE A 167 10.10 10.39 10.18
C ILE A 167 10.65 11.55 11.01
N SER A 168 11.61 11.30 11.91
CA SER A 168 12.13 12.24 12.89
C SER A 168 11.06 12.85 13.83
N SER A 169 11.49 13.57 14.85
CA SER A 169 10.60 14.35 15.73
C SER A 169 9.82 15.43 15.00
N LEU A 170 10.37 15.98 13.90
CA LEU A 170 9.67 16.98 13.09
C LEU A 170 8.50 16.35 12.33
N GLY A 171 8.69 15.18 11.72
CA GLY A 171 7.60 14.46 11.07
C GLY A 171 6.53 14.00 12.06
N ALA A 172 6.93 13.57 13.26
CA ALA A 172 6.00 13.29 14.36
C ALA A 172 5.16 14.53 14.74
N LYS A 173 5.74 15.73 14.73
CA LYS A 173 5.01 16.99 14.94
C LYS A 173 4.00 17.26 13.83
N PHE A 174 4.34 17.02 12.57
CA PHE A 174 3.38 17.16 11.47
C PHE A 174 2.21 16.20 11.62
N ILE A 175 2.49 14.91 11.87
CA ILE A 175 1.46 13.89 12.12
C ILE A 175 0.55 14.31 13.28
N GLY A 176 1.12 14.67 14.43
CA GLY A 176 0.37 15.04 15.63
C GLY A 176 -0.51 16.28 15.49
N ASN A 177 -0.16 17.19 14.58
CA ASN A 177 -0.93 18.42 14.34
C ASN A 177 -1.92 18.31 13.16
N GLY A 178 -1.63 17.45 12.19
CA GLY A 178 -2.38 17.33 10.93
C GLY A 178 -3.50 16.29 10.98
N LEU A 179 -3.23 15.08 11.48
CA LEU A 179 -4.14 13.94 11.34
C LEU A 179 -5.19 13.87 12.45
N ARG A 180 -6.16 14.78 12.41
CA ARG A 180 -7.18 14.95 13.47
C ARG A 180 -8.16 13.78 13.62
N ASN A 181 -8.33 12.99 12.57
CA ASN A 181 -9.22 11.81 12.58
C ASN A 181 -8.49 10.50 12.85
N LEU A 182 -7.18 10.55 13.12
CA LEU A 182 -6.40 9.35 13.37
C LEU A 182 -6.85 8.68 14.68
N ARG A 183 -6.97 7.35 14.64
CA ARG A 183 -7.33 6.49 15.78
C ARG A 183 -6.27 5.47 16.08
N THR A 184 -5.54 5.03 15.06
CA THR A 184 -4.42 4.11 15.22
C THR A 184 -3.20 4.68 14.50
N LEU A 185 -2.10 4.83 15.25
CA LEU A 185 -0.80 5.21 14.73
C LEU A 185 0.22 4.15 15.12
N ASP A 186 0.81 3.51 14.13
CA ASP A 186 2.04 2.74 14.30
C ASP A 186 3.21 3.52 13.68
N ILE A 187 4.12 3.97 14.53
CA ILE A 187 5.32 4.73 14.15
C ILE A 187 6.59 4.11 14.72
N HIS A 188 6.55 2.81 15.08
CA HIS A 188 7.67 2.12 15.72
C HIS A 188 8.97 2.25 14.91
N ASN A 189 10.12 2.16 15.57
CA ASN A 189 11.44 2.18 14.92
C ASN A 189 11.63 3.37 13.95
N ASN A 190 11.35 4.58 14.46
CA ASN A 190 11.68 5.86 13.85
C ASN A 190 12.56 6.68 14.81
N THR A 191 13.17 7.75 14.33
CA THR A 191 14.07 8.64 15.09
C THR A 191 13.30 9.75 15.84
N ILE A 192 12.46 9.37 16.82
CA ILE A 192 11.55 10.31 17.52
C ILE A 192 12.02 10.57 18.96
N ASP A 193 12.30 11.83 19.28
CA ASP A 193 12.64 12.28 20.64
C ASP A 193 11.40 12.68 21.47
N LEU A 194 11.65 13.26 22.66
CA LEU A 194 10.62 13.71 23.59
C LEU A 194 9.63 14.72 22.98
N GLU A 195 10.10 15.68 22.18
CA GLU A 195 9.23 16.68 21.57
C GLU A 195 8.30 16.06 20.52
N GLY A 196 8.81 15.08 19.76
CA GLY A 196 8.03 14.32 18.80
C GLY A 196 6.95 13.48 19.49
N VAL A 197 7.29 12.80 20.60
CA VAL A 197 6.31 12.07 21.42
C VAL A 197 5.24 13.00 21.98
N GLN A 198 5.63 14.15 22.54
CA GLN A 198 4.69 15.15 23.05
C GLN A 198 3.71 15.64 21.97
N ALA A 199 4.17 15.78 20.73
CA ALA A 199 3.30 16.17 19.63
C ALA A 199 2.31 15.07 19.24
N ILE A 200 2.76 13.81 19.21
CA ILE A 200 1.87 12.64 18.99
C ILE A 200 0.82 12.52 20.09
N CYS A 201 1.16 12.81 21.35
CA CYS A 201 0.19 12.79 22.47
C CYS A 201 -0.94 13.82 22.32
N LYS A 202 -0.85 14.78 21.40
CA LYS A 202 -1.94 15.72 21.08
C LYS A 202 -2.99 15.11 20.16
N LEU A 203 -2.72 13.97 19.53
CA LEU A 203 -3.74 13.21 18.80
C LEU A 203 -4.81 12.80 19.81
N ILE A 204 -5.98 13.42 19.71
CA ILE A 204 -7.13 13.08 20.55
C ILE A 204 -7.70 11.77 19.98
N ILE A 205 -7.43 10.66 20.67
CA ILE A 205 -7.97 9.33 20.34
C ILE A 205 -9.38 9.21 20.90
#